data_AF-A0A0B1ZLP8-F1
#
_entry.id   AF-A0A0B1ZLP8-F1
#
_cell.length_a   1.000
_cell.length_b   1.000
_cell.length_c   1.000
_cell.angle_alpha   90.00
_cell.angle_beta   90.00
_cell.angle_gamma   90.00
#
_symmetry.space_group_name_H-M   'P 1'
#
loop_
_entity.id
_entity.type
_entity.pdbx_description
1 polymer ?
#
loop_
_entity_poly.entity_id
_entity_poly.type
_entity_poly.pdbx_seq_one_letter_code
_entity_poly.pdbx_strand_id
1 'polypeptide(L)'
;MKNLLRGHMQNAYVTHDLDKAMEIISDRFGVQKFDRFDPEMTVLTADGPRPMVNRVASYWAGGLNIEIIQPVSGAIDHYVTMLPEDKTDAVPRFHHISLRRDDEAEMRRDIAELGFPLAFEGPLSIKSEIPSLIFVYLDARPSLGHYVELTWKSPEAWKYVGWPEGRPNL
;
A
#
# COMPACT_ATOMS: atom_id res chain seq x y z
N MET A 1 -6.40 22.26 15.05
CA MET A 1 -6.79 20.88 14.66
C MET A 1 -5.60 20.23 13.98
N LYS A 2 -5.29 18.97 14.32
CA LYS A 2 -4.16 18.23 13.72
C LYS A 2 -4.53 17.81 12.29
N ASN A 3 -3.60 17.95 11.33
CA ASN A 3 -3.80 17.42 9.98
C ASN A 3 -3.40 15.93 9.95
N LEU A 4 -4.40 15.05 9.92
CA LEU A 4 -4.19 13.59 9.90
C LEU A 4 -3.83 13.05 8.50
N LEU A 5 -4.00 13.84 7.43
CA LEU A 5 -3.59 13.49 6.07
C LEU A 5 -2.12 13.81 5.76
N ARG A 6 -1.37 14.37 6.71
CA ARG A 6 0.07 14.64 6.54
C ARG A 6 0.84 13.34 6.25
N GLY A 7 2.01 13.47 5.64
CA GLY A 7 2.89 12.33 5.36
C GLY A 7 2.39 11.45 4.22
N HIS A 8 1.49 11.95 3.38
CA HIS A 8 1.10 11.27 2.14
C HIS A 8 2.34 11.02 1.27
N MET A 9 2.67 9.75 1.10
CA MET A 9 3.88 9.32 0.40
C MET A 9 3.61 8.34 -0.74
N GLN A 10 2.40 7.78 -0.83
CA GLN A 10 2.07 6.77 -1.82
C GLN A 10 0.64 6.93 -2.35
N ASN A 11 0.48 6.73 -3.64
CA ASN A 11 -0.78 6.36 -4.27
C ASN A 11 -0.66 4.93 -4.79
N ALA A 12 -1.55 4.06 -4.34
CA ALA A 12 -1.54 2.66 -4.72
C ALA A 12 -2.78 2.30 -5.53
N TYR A 13 -2.53 1.49 -6.55
CA TYR A 13 -3.52 1.01 -7.49
C TYR A 13 -3.56 -0.52 -7.45
N VAL A 14 -4.74 -1.09 -7.66
CA VAL A 14 -4.94 -2.53 -7.81
C VAL A 14 -5.23 -2.89 -9.25
N THR A 15 -4.82 -4.08 -9.67
CA THR A 15 -5.07 -4.61 -11.02
C THR A 15 -5.31 -6.12 -10.99
N HIS A 16 -6.00 -6.65 -12.00
CA HIS A 16 -6.07 -8.10 -12.24
C HIS A 16 -4.77 -8.68 -12.80
N ASP A 17 -3.94 -7.87 -13.46
CA ASP A 17 -2.72 -8.30 -14.17
C ASP A 17 -1.61 -7.25 -14.03
N LEU A 18 -0.60 -7.55 -13.21
CA LEU A 18 0.49 -6.62 -12.90
C LEU A 18 1.34 -6.30 -14.14
N ASP A 19 1.59 -7.31 -14.98
CA ASP A 19 2.51 -7.17 -16.10
C ASP A 19 1.91 -6.26 -17.17
N LYS A 20 0.64 -6.46 -17.52
CA LYS A 20 -0.10 -5.54 -18.41
C LYS A 20 -0.31 -4.16 -17.82
N ALA A 21 -0.56 -4.07 -16.51
CA ALA A 21 -0.67 -2.77 -15.83
C ALA A 21 0.62 -1.94 -15.94
N MET A 22 1.77 -2.59 -15.76
CA MET A 22 3.08 -1.95 -15.94
C MET A 22 3.30 -1.52 -17.40
N GLU A 23 2.90 -2.32 -18.39
CA GLU A 23 2.96 -1.94 -19.81
C GLU A 23 2.12 -0.68 -20.07
N ILE A 24 0.85 -0.68 -19.63
CA ILE A 24 -0.06 0.46 -19.78
C ILE A 24 0.56 1.74 -19.18
N ILE A 25 1.14 1.64 -17.99
CA ILE A 25 1.72 2.80 -17.30
C ILE A 25 3.03 3.24 -17.95
N SER A 26 3.88 2.29 -18.35
CA SER A 26 5.13 2.58 -19.08
C SER A 26 4.83 3.32 -20.38
N ASP A 27 3.90 2.82 -21.18
CA ASP A 27 3.57 3.37 -22.49
C ASP A 27 2.91 4.76 -22.41
N ARG A 28 2.03 4.97 -21.43
CA ARG A 28 1.26 6.22 -21.29
C ARG A 28 2.01 7.31 -20.53
N PHE A 29 2.81 6.94 -19.54
CA PHE A 29 3.41 7.90 -18.59
C PHE A 29 4.95 7.87 -18.61
N GLY A 30 5.57 7.03 -19.42
CA GLY A 30 7.03 7.00 -19.60
C GLY A 30 7.79 6.39 -18.43
N VAL A 31 7.15 5.57 -17.59
CA VAL A 31 7.83 4.87 -16.51
C VAL A 31 8.76 3.81 -17.11
N GLN A 32 10.07 3.95 -16.90
CA GLN A 32 11.07 3.09 -17.53
C GLN A 32 11.36 1.81 -16.73
N LYS A 33 11.22 1.86 -15.41
CA LYS A 33 11.56 0.75 -14.53
C LYS A 33 10.72 0.78 -13.27
N PHE A 34 10.23 -0.39 -12.89
CA PHE A 34 9.60 -0.66 -11.60
C PHE A 34 10.52 -1.54 -10.75
N ASP A 35 10.56 -1.27 -9.46
CA ASP A 35 10.99 -2.26 -8.48
C ASP A 35 9.86 -3.27 -8.29
N ARG A 36 10.18 -4.56 -8.22
CA ARG A 36 9.19 -5.64 -8.18
C ARG A 36 9.43 -6.58 -7.01
N PHE A 37 8.37 -7.00 -6.36
CA PHE A 37 8.42 -7.95 -5.26
C PHE A 37 7.08 -8.67 -5.10
N ASP A 38 7.13 -9.92 -4.62
CA ASP A 38 5.97 -10.78 -4.44
C ASP A 38 5.82 -11.09 -2.94
N PRO A 39 5.21 -10.18 -2.16
CA PRO A 39 5.15 -10.35 -0.73
C PRO A 39 4.22 -11.51 -0.34
N GLU A 40 4.75 -12.39 0.49
CA GLU A 40 4.02 -13.47 1.17
C GLU A 40 4.11 -13.22 2.68
N MET A 41 2.95 -12.95 3.29
CA MET A 41 2.88 -12.48 4.67
C MET A 41 1.61 -12.99 5.37
N THR A 42 1.61 -12.87 6.70
CA THR A 42 0.39 -13.01 7.52
C THR A 42 -0.05 -11.63 7.98
N VAL A 43 -1.33 -11.32 7.78
CA VAL A 43 -1.97 -10.08 8.20
C VAL A 43 -3.04 -10.35 9.25
N LEU A 44 -3.28 -9.39 10.13
CA LEU A 44 -4.43 -9.38 11.03
C LEU A 44 -5.65 -8.83 10.28
N THR A 45 -6.75 -9.58 10.29
CA THR A 45 -8.06 -9.12 9.79
C THR A 45 -9.07 -9.08 10.95
N ALA A 46 -10.28 -8.59 10.70
CA ALA A 46 -11.36 -8.65 11.69
C ALA A 46 -11.67 -10.08 12.17
N ASP A 47 -11.47 -11.08 11.30
CA ASP A 47 -11.68 -12.51 11.60
C ASP A 47 -10.43 -13.21 12.16
N GLY A 48 -9.36 -12.45 12.42
CA GLY A 48 -8.08 -12.96 12.92
C GLY A 48 -6.97 -13.03 11.86
N PRO A 49 -5.83 -13.67 12.20
CA PRO A 49 -4.68 -13.78 11.29
C PRO A 49 -5.00 -14.59 10.03
N ARG A 50 -4.64 -14.06 8.86
CA ARG A 50 -4.84 -14.74 7.56
C ARG A 50 -3.61 -14.55 6.67
N PRO A 51 -3.27 -15.55 5.82
CA PRO A 51 -2.21 -15.38 4.83
C PRO A 51 -2.65 -14.38 3.76
N MET A 52 -1.69 -13.67 3.18
CA MET A 52 -1.90 -12.77 2.05
C MET A 52 -0.71 -12.88 1.09
N VAL A 53 -1.02 -13.04 -0.19
CA VAL A 53 -0.03 -13.08 -1.28
C VAL A 53 -0.43 -12.06 -2.33
N ASN A 54 0.50 -11.18 -2.66
CA ASN A 54 0.35 -10.20 -3.72
C ASN A 54 1.56 -10.27 -4.67
N ARG A 55 1.43 -9.68 -5.84
CA ARG A 55 2.55 -9.22 -6.66
C ARG A 55 2.51 -7.70 -6.67
N VAL A 56 3.67 -7.07 -6.56
CA VAL A 56 3.75 -5.62 -6.46
C VAL A 56 4.81 -5.06 -7.41
N ALA A 57 4.46 -3.96 -8.05
CA ALA A 57 5.39 -3.10 -8.76
C ALA A 57 5.36 -1.71 -8.12
N SER A 58 6.54 -1.13 -7.88
CA SER A 58 6.68 0.16 -7.23
C SER A 58 7.58 1.07 -8.05
N TYR A 59 7.20 2.35 -8.14
CA TYR A 59 7.96 3.38 -8.83
C TYR A 59 7.89 4.70 -8.05
N TRP A 60 9.00 5.41 -7.99
CA TRP A 60 9.06 6.72 -7.35
C TRP A 60 9.00 7.84 -8.40
N ALA A 61 7.87 8.54 -8.44
CA ALA A 61 7.66 9.75 -9.23
C ALA A 61 8.09 10.98 -8.42
N GLY A 62 9.40 11.19 -8.30
CA GLY A 62 9.95 12.16 -7.36
C GLY A 62 9.61 11.76 -5.92
N GLY A 63 8.92 12.64 -5.21
CA GLY A 63 8.53 12.43 -3.81
C GLY A 63 7.33 11.50 -3.57
N LEU A 64 6.64 11.06 -4.62
CA LEU A 64 5.45 10.22 -4.50
C LEU A 64 5.74 8.81 -5.00
N ASN A 65 5.43 7.81 -4.18
CA ASN A 65 5.42 6.43 -4.61
C ASN A 65 4.14 6.11 -5.39
N ILE A 66 4.29 5.48 -6.54
CA ILE A 66 3.22 4.85 -7.29
C ILE A 66 3.39 3.34 -7.13
N GLU A 67 2.44 2.72 -6.44
CA GLU A 67 2.42 1.28 -6.22
C GLU A 67 1.29 0.66 -7.05
N ILE A 68 1.58 -0.49 -7.66
CA ILE A 68 0.61 -1.30 -8.41
C ILE A 68 0.62 -2.69 -7.78
N ILE A 69 -0.55 -3.14 -7.35
CA ILE A 69 -0.73 -4.39 -6.62
C ILE A 69 -1.64 -5.30 -7.45
N GLN A 70 -1.18 -6.53 -7.68
CA GLN A 70 -2.03 -7.62 -8.12
C GLN A 70 -2.29 -8.56 -6.93
N PRO A 71 -3.52 -8.63 -6.40
CA PRO A 71 -3.87 -9.61 -5.40
C PRO A 71 -3.80 -11.03 -5.98
N VAL A 72 -3.15 -11.96 -5.28
CA VAL A 72 -2.98 -13.35 -5.75
C VAL A 72 -3.85 -14.32 -4.96
N SER A 73 -3.72 -14.34 -3.63
CA SER A 73 -4.50 -15.26 -2.79
C SER A 73 -4.55 -14.84 -1.32
N GLY A 74 -5.45 -15.45 -0.55
CA GLY A 74 -5.57 -15.25 0.89
C GLY A 74 -6.54 -14.11 1.24
N ALA A 75 -6.18 -13.27 2.20
CA ALA A 75 -6.96 -12.11 2.61
C ALA A 75 -6.85 -10.97 1.59
N ILE A 76 -7.53 -11.08 0.45
CA ILE A 76 -7.44 -10.12 -0.66
C ILE A 76 -8.77 -9.41 -0.98
N ASP A 77 -9.83 -9.67 -0.20
CA ASP A 77 -11.19 -9.17 -0.46
C ASP A 77 -11.24 -7.63 -0.54
N HIS A 78 -10.43 -6.94 0.27
CA HIS A 78 -10.32 -5.49 0.26
C HIS A 78 -9.76 -4.94 -1.07
N TYR A 79 -8.90 -5.68 -1.76
CA TYR A 79 -8.38 -5.29 -3.08
C TYR A 79 -9.38 -5.59 -4.20
N VAL A 80 -9.92 -6.81 -4.22
CA VAL A 80 -10.74 -7.30 -5.35
C VAL A 80 -12.10 -6.62 -5.44
N THR A 81 -12.63 -6.11 -4.33
CA THR A 81 -13.90 -5.36 -4.32
C THR A 81 -13.83 -4.02 -5.05
N MET A 82 -12.63 -3.50 -5.31
CA MET A 82 -12.41 -2.27 -6.07
C MET A 82 -12.05 -2.54 -7.54
N LEU A 83 -11.95 -3.82 -7.94
CA LEU A 83 -11.65 -4.23 -9.31
C LEU A 83 -12.93 -4.47 -10.13
N PRO A 84 -12.89 -4.26 -11.46
CA PRO A 84 -14.01 -4.59 -12.33
C PRO A 84 -14.28 -6.11 -12.33
N GLU A 85 -15.53 -6.50 -12.61
CA GLU A 85 -15.90 -7.92 -12.75
C GLU A 85 -15.17 -8.61 -13.91
N ASP A 86 -14.87 -7.87 -14.98
CA ASP A 86 -14.06 -8.36 -16.09
C ASP A 86 -12.61 -8.55 -15.64
N LYS A 87 -12.24 -9.81 -15.39
CA LYS A 87 -10.90 -10.21 -14.98
C LYS A 87 -9.83 -10.01 -16.06
N THR A 88 -10.23 -9.73 -17.30
CA THR A 88 -9.29 -9.43 -18.39
C THR A 88 -8.89 -7.96 -18.43
N ASP A 89 -9.63 -7.09 -17.73
CA ASP A 89 -9.29 -5.67 -17.59
C ASP A 89 -8.09 -5.51 -16.65
N ALA A 90 -6.94 -5.17 -17.24
CA ALA A 90 -5.69 -4.93 -16.53
C ALA A 90 -5.45 -3.46 -16.15
N VAL A 91 -6.40 -2.56 -16.43
CA VAL A 91 -6.22 -1.14 -16.14
C VAL A 91 -6.21 -0.94 -14.62
N PRO A 92 -5.15 -0.33 -14.05
CA PRO A 92 -5.07 -0.12 -12.60
C PRO A 92 -6.20 0.75 -12.05
N ARG A 93 -6.75 0.38 -10.90
CA ARG A 93 -7.79 1.13 -10.18
C ARG A 93 -7.21 1.70 -8.90
N PHE A 94 -7.45 2.98 -8.65
CA PHE A 94 -6.98 3.61 -7.42
C PHE A 94 -7.62 2.93 -6.20
N HIS A 95 -6.78 2.54 -5.24
CA HIS A 95 -7.22 1.74 -4.09
C HIS A 95 -7.03 2.46 -2.76
N HIS A 96 -5.85 3.05 -2.56
CA HIS A 96 -5.52 3.70 -1.31
C HIS A 96 -4.41 4.73 -1.44
N ILE A 97 -4.33 5.59 -0.43
CA ILE A 97 -3.15 6.39 -0.12
C ILE A 97 -2.40 5.77 1.05
N SER A 98 -1.08 5.91 1.11
CA SER A 98 -0.30 5.61 2.33
C SER A 98 0.24 6.89 2.97
N LEU A 99 0.04 6.98 4.28
CA LEU A 99 0.43 8.08 5.15
C LEU A 99 1.55 7.62 6.08
N ARG A 100 2.76 8.14 5.87
CA ARG A 100 3.94 7.85 6.68
C ARG A 100 3.83 8.45 8.08
N ARG A 101 4.27 7.70 9.07
CA ARG A 101 4.69 8.17 10.39
C ARG A 101 6.08 7.64 10.71
N ASP A 102 6.86 8.44 11.42
CA ASP A 102 8.19 8.05 11.89
C ASP A 102 8.16 7.43 13.29
N ASP A 103 7.07 7.63 14.01
CA ASP A 103 6.81 7.09 15.35
C ASP A 103 5.58 6.17 15.32
N GLU A 104 5.77 4.91 15.72
CA GLU A 104 4.71 3.91 15.73
C GLU A 104 3.60 4.27 16.72
N ALA A 105 3.95 4.72 17.92
CA ALA A 105 2.97 5.04 18.95
C ALA A 105 2.11 6.25 18.53
N GLU A 106 2.70 7.22 17.83
CA GLU A 106 1.97 8.32 17.19
C GLU A 106 1.04 7.81 16.10
N MET A 107 1.50 6.89 15.25
CA MET A 107 0.65 6.26 14.23
C MET A 107 -0.57 5.59 14.86
N ARG A 108 -0.40 4.86 15.96
CA ARG A 108 -1.51 4.21 16.69
C ARG A 108 -2.51 5.22 17.27
N ARG A 109 -2.02 6.35 17.81
CA ARG A 109 -2.90 7.44 18.28
C ARG A 109 -3.68 8.06 17.12
N ASP A 110 -3.03 8.31 15.98
CA ASP A 110 -3.69 8.84 14.78
C ASP A 110 -4.76 7.88 14.25
N ILE A 111 -4.50 6.57 14.22
CA ILE A 111 -5.49 5.55 13.84
C ILE A 111 -6.71 5.61 14.75
N ALA A 112 -6.49 5.69 16.07
CA ALA A 112 -7.58 5.78 17.04
C ALA A 112 -8.39 7.08 16.87
N GLU A 113 -7.73 8.21 16.55
CA GLU A 113 -8.39 9.49 16.28
C GLU A 113 -9.22 9.48 14.98
N LEU A 114 -8.74 8.80 13.94
CA LEU A 114 -9.47 8.64 12.67
C LEU A 114 -10.76 7.83 12.84
N GLY A 115 -10.75 6.79 13.68
CA GLY A 115 -11.94 6.01 14.04
C GLY A 115 -12.57 5.19 12.90
N PHE A 116 -11.86 5.02 11.76
CA PHE A 116 -12.33 4.19 10.65
C PHE A 116 -12.22 2.68 10.97
N PRO A 117 -13.08 1.83 10.39
CA PRO A 117 -12.97 0.38 10.53
C PRO A 117 -11.62 -0.15 10.04
N LEU A 118 -11.06 -1.13 10.75
CA LEU A 118 -9.89 -1.87 10.29
C LEU A 118 -10.27 -2.74 9.10
N ALA A 119 -9.57 -2.58 7.97
CA ALA A 119 -9.61 -3.53 6.87
C ALA A 119 -8.64 -4.69 7.15
N PHE A 120 -7.38 -4.36 7.41
CA PHE A 120 -6.35 -5.31 7.85
C PHE A 120 -5.10 -4.56 8.34
N GLU A 121 -4.22 -5.28 9.05
CA GLU A 121 -2.94 -4.79 9.53
C GLU A 121 -1.84 -5.83 9.27
N GLY A 122 -0.62 -5.39 8.99
CA GLY A 122 0.50 -6.29 8.86
C GLY A 122 1.86 -5.61 8.94
N PRO A 123 2.94 -6.39 8.95
CA PRO A 123 2.94 -7.84 9.01
C PRO A 123 2.91 -8.34 10.46
N LEU A 124 2.14 -9.41 10.70
CA LEU A 124 2.34 -10.27 11.86
C LEU A 124 3.53 -11.20 11.65
N SER A 125 3.76 -11.60 10.40
CA SER A 125 4.93 -12.37 9.97
C SER A 125 5.16 -12.17 8.48
N ILE A 126 6.41 -12.28 8.05
CA ILE A 126 6.86 -12.25 6.66
C ILE A 126 7.70 -13.47 6.38
N LYS A 127 7.64 -13.99 5.16
CA LYS A 127 8.44 -15.16 4.77
C LYS A 127 9.94 -14.85 4.60
N SER A 128 10.25 -13.64 4.14
CA SER A 128 11.62 -13.16 3.96
C SER A 128 11.97 -12.19 5.08
N GLU A 129 13.21 -12.24 5.59
CA GLU A 129 13.66 -11.27 6.58
C GLU A 129 13.73 -9.87 5.96
N ILE A 130 12.90 -8.95 6.45
CA ILE A 130 12.99 -7.51 6.17
C ILE A 130 13.00 -6.76 7.51
N PRO A 131 13.61 -5.56 7.58
CA PRO A 131 13.55 -4.78 8.81
C PRO A 131 12.11 -4.38 9.15
N SER A 132 11.83 -4.11 10.42
CA SER A 132 10.47 -3.94 10.93
C SER A 132 9.69 -2.86 10.17
N LEU A 133 8.51 -3.21 9.71
CA LEU A 133 7.52 -2.30 9.14
C LEU A 133 6.16 -2.66 9.67
N ILE A 134 5.24 -1.70 9.69
CA ILE A 134 3.82 -1.88 9.99
C ILE A 134 3.02 -1.05 8.99
N PHE A 135 1.96 -1.63 8.45
CA PHE A 135 0.91 -0.92 7.74
C PHE A 135 -0.44 -1.26 8.37
N VAL A 136 -1.32 -0.26 8.45
CA VAL A 136 -2.68 -0.43 8.95
C VAL A 136 -3.62 0.19 7.93
N TYR A 137 -4.46 -0.65 7.34
CA TYR A 137 -5.44 -0.24 6.35
C TYR A 137 -6.77 0.03 7.03
N LEU A 138 -7.27 1.24 6.82
CA LEU A 138 -8.52 1.71 7.36
C LEU A 138 -9.53 1.94 6.24
N ASP A 139 -10.77 1.52 6.47
CA ASP A 139 -11.87 1.72 5.54
C ASP A 139 -12.40 3.16 5.62
N ALA A 140 -11.71 4.05 4.91
CA ALA A 140 -12.12 5.44 4.74
C ALA A 140 -13.05 5.66 3.54
N ARG A 141 -13.58 4.60 2.89
CA ARG A 141 -14.44 4.73 1.71
C ARG A 141 -15.68 5.60 1.96
N PRO A 142 -16.34 5.58 3.13
CA PRO A 142 -17.47 6.48 3.40
C PRO A 142 -17.14 7.98 3.34
N SER A 143 -15.87 8.38 3.47
CA SER A 143 -15.45 9.79 3.49
C SER A 143 -14.58 10.20 2.29
N LEU A 144 -13.68 9.32 1.83
CA LEU A 144 -12.73 9.58 0.75
C LEU A 144 -12.97 8.72 -0.50
N GLY A 145 -13.85 7.73 -0.43
CA GLY A 145 -14.09 6.79 -1.55
C GLY A 145 -12.99 5.75 -1.75
N HIS A 146 -11.98 5.69 -0.88
CA HIS A 146 -10.87 4.74 -0.95
C HIS A 146 -10.36 4.37 0.46
N TYR A 147 -9.51 3.36 0.56
CA TYR A 147 -8.85 3.01 1.82
C TYR A 147 -7.73 4.01 2.17
N VAL A 148 -7.41 4.12 3.45
CA VAL A 148 -6.23 4.87 3.93
C VAL A 148 -5.31 3.91 4.65
N GLU A 149 -4.07 3.84 4.20
CA GLU A 149 -3.00 3.14 4.90
C GLU A 149 -2.25 4.14 5.78
N LEU A 150 -2.03 3.80 7.05
CA LEU A 150 -0.96 4.41 7.84
C LEU A 150 0.22 3.44 7.90
N THR A 151 1.40 3.93 7.55
CA THR A 151 2.63 3.13 7.57
C THR A 151 3.65 3.70 8.54
N TRP A 152 4.25 2.81 9.30
CA TRP A 152 5.45 3.06 10.06
C TRP A 152 6.51 2.04 9.64
N LYS A 153 7.76 2.46 9.59
CA LYS A 153 8.89 1.56 9.34
C LYS A 153 10.03 1.93 10.28
N SER A 154 10.82 0.95 10.67
CA SER A 154 12.07 1.21 11.38
C SER A 154 13.01 2.06 10.50
N PRO A 155 13.97 2.79 11.08
CA PRO A 155 14.96 3.54 10.29
C PRO A 155 15.68 2.67 9.25
N GLU A 156 15.97 1.42 9.60
CA GLU A 156 16.60 0.44 8.70
C GLU A 156 15.67 0.05 7.55
N ALA A 157 14.38 -0.14 7.81
CA ALA A 157 13.39 -0.41 6.77
C ALA A 157 13.19 0.81 5.85
N TRP A 158 13.19 2.03 6.37
CA TRP A 158 13.16 3.24 5.54
C TRP A 158 14.36 3.35 4.61
N LYS A 159 15.55 3.04 5.14
CA LYS A 159 16.77 2.97 4.33
C LYS A 159 16.68 1.87 3.27
N TYR A 160 16.14 0.71 3.64
CA TYR A 160 15.96 -0.42 2.72
C TYR A 160 15.04 -0.08 1.54
N VAL A 161 13.92 0.62 1.78
CA VAL A 161 13.00 1.05 0.70
C VAL A 161 13.50 2.28 -0.08
N GLY A 162 14.63 2.87 0.33
CA GLY A 162 15.28 3.97 -0.39
C GLY A 162 14.54 5.32 -0.31
N TRP A 163 13.74 5.55 0.74
CA TRP A 163 12.99 6.79 0.95
C TRP A 163 13.48 7.53 2.21
N PRO A 164 13.71 8.87 2.22
CA PRO A 164 13.41 9.87 1.18
C PRO A 164 14.62 10.33 0.35
N GLU A 165 15.73 9.58 0.35
CA GLU A 165 17.03 10.06 -0.17
C GLU A 165 16.93 10.73 -1.56
N GLY A 166 17.13 12.06 -1.56
CA GLY A 166 17.21 12.87 -2.78
C GLY A 166 15.89 13.10 -3.53
N ARG A 167 14.74 12.76 -2.95
CA ARG A 167 13.45 12.85 -3.64
C ARG A 167 12.62 14.03 -3.13
N PRO A 168 12.50 15.14 -3.89
CA PRO A 168 11.70 16.27 -3.47
C PRO A 168 10.21 15.87 -3.47
N ASN A 169 9.50 16.16 -2.39
CA ASN A 169 8.06 16.37 -2.47
C ASN A 169 7.88 17.60 -3.36
N LEU A 170 7.32 17.43 -4.56
CA LEU A 170 6.96 18.58 -5.40
C LEU A 170 5.99 19.50 -4.64
#